data_AF-A0A957LT27-F1
#
_entry.id   AF-A0A957LT27-F1
#
_cell.length_a   1.000
_cell.length_b   1.000
_cell.length_c   1.000
_cell.angle_alpha   90.00
_cell.angle_beta   90.00
_cell.angle_gamma   90.00
#
_symmetry.space_group_name_H-M   'P 1'
#
loop_
_entity.id
_entity.type
_entity.pdbx_description
1 polymer ?
#
loop_
_entity_poly.entity_id
_entity_poly.type
_entity_poly.pdbx_seq_one_letter_code
_entity_poly.pdbx_strand_id
1 'polypeptide(L)'
;MSEPTVAIVPLDDRSVNYECLQMLGAAAGLTVLLPPKAWLGTPWRAGDTAKLGDWLARTAPSADALIVAIDTLGYGGLVNSRRSTDPIDAVMARLELLRDLKQARPQTTVLAFNVLMRITRGNDAEEEKAYWADYGARIFRLSYLEDRAAMAVGTPAEAEEIATLRGEIPAELVEDFLAGRARNHAVNRRMIEWAAEGIFDYLIIPQDDTVDYGWNIAEALRLRRYVSEIGAADRVSIYPGTDETAMLLLARYAAQCAGCVPQVRLRYSGADQIVTAYEDRPMTEMVKAHLGPLSGTLCDDPTVADITLYINAPAEVQGNGPEQWALALSAEEVAALSPASQAALTTYRRQSAGAATLREMYTVRRDLPEFVRALARDLAEGRTCAVVDVAFVNAGDLALGELLVRLPMLSQLAAYGGWNTAGNTLGCVLAQAVIRHAQRIQ
;
A
#
# COMPACT_ATOMS: atom_id res chain seq x y z
N MET A 1 18.18 27.40 -11.29
CA MET A 1 17.45 26.50 -12.21
C MET A 1 16.02 26.46 -11.71
N SER A 2 15.01 26.40 -12.58
CA SER A 2 13.62 26.28 -12.14
C SER A 2 13.42 24.93 -11.44
N GLU A 3 12.61 24.91 -10.38
CA GLU A 3 12.23 23.66 -9.69
C GLU A 3 11.48 22.74 -10.66
N PRO A 4 11.83 21.44 -10.74
CA PRO A 4 11.10 20.51 -11.59
C PRO A 4 9.63 20.42 -11.20
N THR A 5 8.77 20.33 -12.21
CA THR A 5 7.31 20.29 -12.03
C THR A 5 6.77 18.89 -12.28
N VAL A 6 6.02 18.35 -11.31
CA VAL A 6 5.39 17.03 -11.39
C VAL A 6 3.87 17.19 -11.38
N ALA A 7 3.21 16.73 -12.44
CA ALA A 7 1.75 16.66 -12.47
C ALA A 7 1.28 15.27 -12.01
N ILE A 8 0.39 15.24 -11.03
CA ILE A 8 -0.08 13.98 -10.43
C ILE A 8 -1.58 13.84 -10.59
N VAL A 9 -2.03 12.70 -11.15
CA VAL A 9 -3.40 12.22 -11.02
C VAL A 9 -3.42 11.24 -9.84
N PRO A 10 -3.88 11.66 -8.65
CA PRO A 10 -3.81 10.84 -7.44
C PRO A 10 -4.86 9.72 -7.43
N LEU A 11 -4.70 8.77 -6.51
CA LEU A 11 -5.60 7.61 -6.37
C LEU A 11 -7.02 8.02 -5.93
N ASP A 12 -7.12 8.96 -5.00
CA ASP A 12 -8.37 9.50 -4.46
C ASP A 12 -8.14 10.84 -3.73
N ASP A 13 -9.14 11.30 -2.97
CA ASP A 13 -9.12 12.55 -2.23
C ASP A 13 -8.63 12.43 -0.77
N ARG A 14 -8.16 11.28 -0.31
CA ARG A 14 -7.63 11.13 1.05
C ARG A 14 -6.29 11.85 1.19
N SER A 15 -5.97 12.31 2.40
CA SER A 15 -4.80 13.17 2.62
C SER A 15 -3.47 12.54 2.20
N VAL A 16 -3.33 11.22 2.36
CA VAL A 16 -2.14 10.48 1.90
C VAL A 16 -1.94 10.58 0.38
N ASN A 17 -3.04 10.63 -0.37
CA ASN A 17 -3.06 10.71 -1.83
C ASN A 17 -3.10 12.15 -2.36
N TYR A 18 -3.20 13.17 -1.50
CA TYR A 18 -3.36 14.56 -1.95
C TYR A 18 -2.44 15.53 -1.21
N GLU A 19 -2.77 15.92 0.02
CA GLU A 19 -1.99 16.88 0.80
C GLU A 19 -0.56 16.38 1.09
N CYS A 20 -0.39 15.10 1.41
CA CYS A 20 0.92 14.51 1.65
C CYS A 20 1.82 14.58 0.41
N LEU A 21 1.28 14.47 -0.81
CA LEU A 21 2.05 14.60 -2.04
C LEU A 21 2.58 16.02 -2.23
N GLN A 22 1.78 17.05 -1.90
CA GLN A 22 2.22 18.44 -1.99
C GLN A 22 3.32 18.73 -0.97
N MET A 23 3.14 18.27 0.28
CA MET A 23 4.14 18.42 1.34
C MET A 23 5.45 17.71 0.98
N LEU A 24 5.35 16.48 0.46
CA LEU A 24 6.49 15.67 0.08
C LEU A 24 7.23 16.25 -1.14
N GLY A 25 6.48 16.75 -2.14
CA GLY A 25 7.04 17.45 -3.29
C GLY A 25 7.78 18.72 -2.90
N ALA A 26 7.18 19.56 -2.06
CA ALA A 26 7.83 20.76 -1.54
C ALA A 26 9.11 20.42 -0.76
N ALA A 27 9.08 19.36 0.06
CA ALA A 27 10.29 18.88 0.73
C ALA A 27 11.37 18.43 -0.27
N ALA A 28 10.98 17.81 -1.39
CA ALA A 28 11.92 17.39 -2.44
C ALA A 28 12.41 18.54 -3.35
N GLY A 29 11.97 19.79 -3.14
CA GLY A 29 12.28 20.90 -4.05
C GLY A 29 11.57 20.77 -5.41
N LEU A 30 10.38 20.15 -5.42
CA LEU A 30 9.55 19.91 -6.59
C LEU A 30 8.26 20.72 -6.49
N THR A 31 7.80 21.25 -7.62
CA THR A 31 6.45 21.82 -7.73
C THR A 31 5.47 20.70 -8.10
N VAL A 32 4.52 20.39 -7.21
CA VAL A 32 3.49 19.37 -7.43
C VAL A 32 2.17 20.00 -7.88
N LEU A 33 1.68 19.60 -9.04
CA LEU A 33 0.39 20.00 -9.61
C LEU A 33 -0.62 18.86 -9.44
N LEU A 34 -1.77 19.18 -8.84
CA LEU A 34 -2.87 18.23 -8.61
C LEU A 34 -4.17 18.78 -9.24
N PRO A 35 -5.07 17.91 -9.72
CA PRO A 35 -6.40 18.34 -10.12
C PRO A 35 -7.20 18.78 -8.88
N PRO A 36 -8.18 19.68 -9.01
CA PRO A 36 -9.11 20.00 -7.95
C PRO A 36 -9.70 18.76 -7.27
N LYS A 37 -9.57 18.69 -5.95
CA LYS A 37 -10.07 17.62 -5.09
C LYS A 37 -11.54 17.23 -5.36
N ALA A 38 -12.37 18.22 -5.69
CA ALA A 38 -13.78 18.03 -6.03
C ALA A 38 -14.02 17.15 -7.28
N TRP A 39 -13.01 16.92 -8.13
CA TRP A 39 -13.11 16.05 -9.31
C TRP A 39 -12.68 14.61 -9.03
N LEU A 40 -12.04 14.35 -7.90
CA LEU A 40 -11.58 13.03 -7.50
C LEU A 40 -12.73 12.20 -6.92
N GLY A 41 -12.59 10.88 -7.05
CA GLY A 41 -13.54 9.92 -6.50
C GLY A 41 -13.42 9.79 -4.98
N THR A 42 -14.53 9.39 -4.37
CA THR A 42 -14.63 9.00 -2.96
C THR A 42 -15.37 7.65 -2.88
N PRO A 43 -15.48 7.00 -1.71
CA PRO A 43 -16.30 5.79 -1.57
C PRO A 43 -17.76 5.97 -2.02
N TRP A 44 -18.25 7.20 -2.04
CA TRP A 44 -19.66 7.54 -2.29
C TRP A 44 -19.91 8.16 -3.66
N ARG A 45 -18.86 8.53 -4.40
CA ARG A 45 -18.97 9.29 -5.64
C ARG A 45 -17.82 8.97 -6.59
N ALA A 46 -18.14 8.61 -7.83
CA ALA A 46 -17.14 8.51 -8.88
C ALA A 46 -16.54 9.89 -9.24
N GLY A 47 -15.24 9.90 -9.51
CA GLY A 47 -14.53 11.06 -10.03
C GLY A 47 -14.93 11.39 -11.47
N ASP A 48 -14.71 12.64 -11.86
CA ASP A 48 -15.07 13.18 -13.17
C ASP A 48 -13.94 12.91 -14.17
N THR A 49 -13.97 11.74 -14.83
CA THR A 49 -12.92 11.28 -15.76
C THR A 49 -12.69 12.25 -16.91
N ALA A 50 -13.74 12.93 -17.39
CA ALA A 50 -13.61 13.93 -18.45
C ALA A 50 -12.80 15.14 -17.97
N LYS A 51 -13.15 15.72 -16.82
CA LYS A 51 -12.38 16.85 -16.25
C LYS A 51 -10.95 16.47 -15.90
N LEU A 52 -10.73 15.25 -15.42
CA LEU A 52 -9.40 14.74 -15.08
C LEU A 52 -8.52 14.59 -16.34
N GLY A 53 -9.06 14.00 -17.41
CA GLY A 53 -8.37 13.89 -18.70
C GLY A 53 -8.05 15.26 -19.30
N ASP A 54 -9.03 16.16 -19.33
CA ASP A 54 -8.88 17.54 -19.80
C ASP A 54 -7.81 18.32 -19.02
N TRP A 55 -7.77 18.14 -17.70
CA TRP A 55 -6.77 18.76 -16.85
C TRP A 55 -5.38 18.22 -17.13
N LEU A 56 -5.23 16.90 -17.25
CA LEU A 56 -3.95 16.28 -17.52
C LEU A 56 -3.43 16.71 -18.90
N ALA A 57 -4.29 16.73 -19.93
CA ALA A 57 -3.94 17.18 -21.28
C ALA A 57 -3.43 18.63 -21.31
N ARG A 58 -4.02 19.54 -20.50
CA ARG A 58 -3.57 20.93 -20.39
C ARG A 58 -2.30 21.10 -19.56
N THR A 59 -2.07 20.26 -18.56
CA THR A 59 -1.00 20.43 -17.56
C THR A 59 0.28 19.69 -17.94
N ALA A 60 0.16 18.52 -18.56
CA ALA A 60 1.28 17.68 -18.96
C ALA A 60 2.31 18.37 -19.88
N PRO A 61 1.93 19.26 -20.82
CA PRO A 61 2.89 19.98 -21.67
C PRO A 61 3.85 20.92 -20.92
N SER A 62 3.54 21.30 -19.67
CA SER A 62 4.40 22.12 -18.81
C SER A 62 5.09 21.34 -17.69
N ALA A 63 4.76 20.06 -17.50
CA ALA A 63 5.37 19.22 -16.48
C ALA A 63 6.65 18.53 -17.01
N ASP A 64 7.58 18.26 -16.10
CA ASP A 64 8.79 17.47 -16.33
C ASP A 64 8.51 15.98 -16.12
N ALA A 65 7.62 15.65 -15.19
CA ALA A 65 7.16 14.30 -14.93
C ALA A 65 5.64 14.20 -14.67
N LEU A 66 5.07 13.05 -14.98
CA LEU A 66 3.70 12.66 -14.69
C LEU A 66 3.69 11.48 -13.72
N ILE A 67 2.81 11.50 -12.73
CA ILE A 67 2.48 10.34 -11.89
C ILE A 67 0.98 10.10 -12.01
N VAL A 68 0.57 8.92 -12.50
CA VAL A 68 -0.84 8.68 -12.86
C VAL A 68 -1.39 7.42 -12.21
N ALA A 69 -2.40 7.58 -11.37
CA ALA A 69 -3.30 6.51 -10.96
C ALA A 69 -4.23 6.15 -12.13
N ILE A 70 -4.03 4.97 -12.71
CA ILE A 70 -4.79 4.47 -13.86
C ILE A 70 -6.26 4.25 -13.47
N ASP A 71 -6.53 3.78 -12.24
CA ASP A 71 -7.88 3.66 -11.70
C ASP A 71 -8.64 5.00 -11.73
N THR A 72 -7.96 6.08 -11.36
CA THR A 72 -8.55 7.43 -11.32
C THR A 72 -8.82 7.97 -12.72
N LEU A 73 -7.86 7.87 -13.63
CA LEU A 73 -8.03 8.38 -14.99
C LEU A 73 -9.04 7.54 -15.80
N GLY A 74 -8.97 6.22 -15.68
CA GLY A 74 -9.79 5.29 -16.46
C GLY A 74 -11.21 5.13 -15.92
N TYR A 75 -11.37 5.12 -14.59
CA TYR A 75 -12.64 4.80 -13.93
C TYR A 75 -13.16 5.90 -13.01
N GLY A 76 -12.39 6.95 -12.71
CA GLY A 76 -12.81 7.98 -11.74
C GLY A 76 -12.53 7.60 -10.29
N GLY A 77 -11.64 6.64 -10.03
CA GLY A 77 -11.07 6.37 -8.71
C GLY A 77 -11.05 4.88 -8.37
N LEU A 78 -10.27 4.52 -7.35
CA LEU A 78 -10.08 3.14 -6.91
C LEU A 78 -11.39 2.40 -6.63
N VAL A 79 -12.25 2.96 -5.79
CA VAL A 79 -13.53 2.33 -5.43
C VAL A 79 -14.42 2.17 -6.68
N ASN A 80 -14.42 3.16 -7.58
CA ASN A 80 -15.23 3.06 -8.78
C ASN A 80 -14.67 2.06 -9.80
N SER A 81 -13.36 1.78 -9.83
CA SER A 81 -12.79 0.77 -10.73
C SER A 81 -13.31 -0.64 -10.43
N ARG A 82 -13.64 -0.91 -9.16
CA ARG A 82 -14.27 -2.16 -8.67
C ARG A 82 -15.75 -2.27 -9.04
N ARG A 83 -16.46 -1.13 -9.08
CA ARG A 83 -17.92 -1.05 -9.27
C ARG A 83 -18.35 -0.80 -10.71
N SER A 84 -17.51 -0.15 -11.50
CA SER A 84 -17.84 0.34 -12.82
C SER A 84 -18.32 -0.78 -13.73
N THR A 85 -19.33 -0.46 -14.54
CA THR A 85 -19.86 -1.30 -15.61
C THR A 85 -19.33 -0.89 -16.98
N ASP A 86 -18.39 0.08 -17.04
CA ASP A 86 -17.83 0.53 -18.30
C ASP A 86 -17.15 -0.64 -19.04
N PRO A 87 -17.36 -0.74 -20.36
CA PRO A 87 -16.64 -1.71 -21.17
C PRO A 87 -15.16 -1.34 -21.24
N ILE A 88 -14.31 -2.34 -21.40
CA ILE A 88 -12.85 -2.16 -21.46
C ILE A 88 -12.43 -1.13 -22.52
N ASP A 89 -13.10 -1.10 -23.67
CA ASP A 89 -12.78 -0.17 -24.76
C ASP A 89 -13.00 1.30 -24.35
N ALA A 90 -14.04 1.58 -23.56
CA ALA A 90 -14.29 2.93 -23.06
C ALA A 90 -13.24 3.36 -22.04
N VAL A 91 -12.80 2.43 -21.18
CA VAL A 91 -11.70 2.67 -20.23
C VAL A 91 -10.40 2.94 -20.99
N MET A 92 -10.05 2.07 -21.95
CA MET A 92 -8.83 2.21 -22.76
C MET A 92 -8.83 3.49 -23.58
N ALA A 93 -9.97 3.90 -24.14
CA ALA A 93 -10.08 5.16 -24.87
C ALA A 93 -9.73 6.39 -24.02
N ARG A 94 -10.05 6.38 -22.72
CA ARG A 94 -9.65 7.45 -21.78
C ARG A 94 -8.16 7.41 -21.48
N LEU A 95 -7.59 6.21 -21.36
CA LEU A 95 -6.17 6.01 -21.03
C LEU A 95 -5.23 6.35 -22.21
N GLU A 96 -5.72 6.28 -23.46
CA GLU A 96 -4.92 6.55 -24.66
C GLU A 96 -4.27 7.94 -24.64
N LEU A 97 -4.87 8.90 -23.92
CA LEU A 97 -4.27 10.20 -23.60
C LEU A 97 -2.82 10.08 -23.11
N LEU A 98 -2.49 9.08 -22.29
CA LEU A 98 -1.12 8.92 -21.78
C LEU A 98 -0.12 8.56 -22.88
N ARG A 99 -0.56 7.75 -23.86
CA ARG A 99 0.25 7.41 -25.02
C ARG A 99 0.44 8.64 -25.91
N ASP A 100 -0.62 9.40 -26.17
CA ASP A 100 -0.55 10.66 -26.93
C ASP A 100 0.42 11.66 -26.29
N LEU A 101 0.36 11.81 -24.96
CA LEU A 101 1.24 12.69 -24.21
C LEU A 101 2.71 12.26 -24.29
N LYS A 102 3.03 10.97 -24.12
CA LYS A 102 4.40 10.46 -24.26
C LYS A 102 4.92 10.60 -25.68
N GLN A 103 4.09 10.34 -26.70
CA GLN A 103 4.48 10.51 -28.10
C GLN A 103 4.77 11.98 -28.45
N ALA A 104 3.95 12.92 -27.95
CA ALA A 104 4.17 14.34 -28.15
C ALA A 104 5.43 14.86 -27.43
N ARG A 105 5.79 14.28 -26.28
CA ARG A 105 6.97 14.64 -25.49
C ARG A 105 7.71 13.39 -24.97
N PRO A 106 8.52 12.73 -25.81
CA PRO A 106 9.22 11.49 -25.44
C PRO A 106 10.13 11.61 -24.21
N GLN A 107 10.61 12.82 -23.92
CA GLN A 107 11.47 13.15 -22.79
C GLN A 107 10.74 13.26 -21.45
N THR A 108 9.40 13.41 -21.44
CA THR A 108 8.64 13.51 -20.19
C THR A 108 8.67 12.17 -19.48
N THR A 109 9.06 12.17 -18.19
CA THR A 109 8.99 10.96 -17.36
C THR A 109 7.53 10.65 -17.05
N VAL A 110 7.08 9.42 -17.32
CA VAL A 110 5.71 8.98 -17.00
C VAL A 110 5.78 7.78 -16.07
N LEU A 111 5.33 8.00 -14.84
CA LEU A 111 5.21 6.98 -13.80
C LEU A 111 3.73 6.67 -13.62
N ALA A 112 3.38 5.39 -13.52
CA ALA A 112 1.99 4.98 -13.42
C ALA A 112 1.79 3.91 -12.36
N PHE A 113 0.55 3.79 -11.89
CA PHE A 113 0.14 2.65 -11.10
C PHE A 113 -1.33 2.30 -11.31
N ASN A 114 -1.65 1.02 -11.24
CA ASN A 114 -3.01 0.51 -11.35
C ASN A 114 -3.22 -0.60 -10.31
N VAL A 115 -4.22 -0.45 -9.47
CA VAL A 115 -4.44 -1.37 -8.35
C VAL A 115 -5.01 -2.69 -8.85
N LEU A 116 -4.44 -3.78 -8.38
CA LEU A 116 -5.01 -5.10 -8.56
C LEU A 116 -6.26 -5.21 -7.70
N MET A 117 -7.39 -5.57 -8.31
CA MET A 117 -8.68 -5.59 -7.62
C MET A 117 -8.64 -6.52 -6.38
N ARG A 118 -8.90 -5.98 -5.20
CA ARG A 118 -8.92 -6.73 -3.94
C ARG A 118 -10.09 -7.73 -3.86
N ILE A 119 -10.08 -8.55 -2.80
CA ILE A 119 -11.21 -9.40 -2.38
C ILE A 119 -11.32 -9.28 -0.86
N THR A 120 -12.26 -8.48 -0.37
CA THR A 120 -12.38 -8.25 1.09
C THR A 120 -12.98 -9.45 1.81
N ARG A 121 -12.57 -9.66 3.07
CA ARG A 121 -12.94 -10.86 3.85
C ARG A 121 -14.33 -10.81 4.45
N GLY A 122 -14.89 -9.61 4.57
CA GLY A 122 -16.11 -9.33 5.32
C GLY A 122 -17.30 -9.05 4.43
N ASN A 123 -18.47 -9.09 5.06
CA ASN A 123 -19.73 -8.64 4.49
C ASN A 123 -19.84 -7.12 4.66
N ASP A 124 -19.29 -6.38 3.70
CA ASP A 124 -19.29 -4.92 3.68
C ASP A 124 -19.29 -4.37 2.25
N ALA A 125 -20.30 -3.55 1.93
CA ALA A 125 -20.45 -2.95 0.61
C ALA A 125 -19.98 -1.48 0.53
N GLU A 126 -19.32 -0.93 1.56
CA GLU A 126 -18.87 0.47 1.57
C GLU A 126 -18.02 0.84 0.36
N GLU A 127 -17.16 -0.07 -0.10
CA GLU A 127 -16.32 0.11 -1.29
C GLU A 127 -16.50 -0.96 -2.37
N GLU A 128 -17.41 -1.92 -2.16
CA GLU A 128 -17.70 -3.00 -3.10
C GLU A 128 -19.10 -2.82 -3.71
N LYS A 129 -19.51 -3.70 -4.64
CA LYS A 129 -20.88 -3.71 -5.17
C LYS A 129 -21.88 -4.11 -4.07
N ALA A 130 -23.15 -3.71 -4.20
CA ALA A 130 -24.16 -3.84 -3.14
C ALA A 130 -24.31 -5.27 -2.58
N TYR A 131 -24.22 -6.29 -3.44
CA TYR A 131 -24.34 -7.70 -3.03
C TYR A 131 -23.22 -8.17 -2.07
N TRP A 132 -22.14 -7.41 -1.94
CA TRP A 132 -21.05 -7.75 -1.03
C TRP A 132 -21.46 -7.68 0.44
N ALA A 133 -22.47 -6.87 0.78
CA ALA A 133 -23.03 -6.80 2.14
C ALA A 133 -23.60 -8.14 2.61
N ASP A 134 -24.08 -8.99 1.70
CA ASP A 134 -24.72 -10.27 2.04
C ASP A 134 -23.85 -11.49 1.69
N TYR A 135 -23.03 -11.38 0.63
CA TYR A 135 -22.29 -12.50 0.06
C TYR A 135 -20.76 -12.34 0.10
N GLY A 136 -20.23 -11.19 0.53
CA GLY A 136 -18.80 -10.86 0.44
C GLY A 136 -17.88 -11.88 1.09
N ALA A 137 -18.15 -12.25 2.35
CA ALA A 137 -17.36 -13.24 3.07
C ALA A 137 -17.39 -14.63 2.41
N ARG A 138 -18.53 -15.01 1.82
CA ARG A 138 -18.69 -16.29 1.10
C ARG A 138 -17.97 -16.29 -0.24
N ILE A 139 -18.03 -15.19 -1.00
CA ILE A 139 -17.28 -15.03 -2.25
C ILE A 139 -15.77 -15.03 -1.97
N PHE A 140 -15.32 -14.35 -0.93
CA PHE A 140 -13.92 -14.40 -0.49
C PHE A 140 -13.49 -15.83 -0.16
N ARG A 141 -14.29 -16.55 0.65
CA ARG A 141 -13.98 -17.93 1.03
C ARG A 141 -13.93 -18.85 -0.19
N LEU A 142 -14.88 -18.71 -1.12
CA LEU A 142 -14.90 -19.46 -2.38
C LEU A 142 -13.62 -19.21 -3.19
N SER A 143 -13.26 -17.94 -3.38
CA SER A 143 -12.03 -17.53 -4.07
C SER A 143 -10.77 -18.16 -3.47
N TYR A 144 -10.65 -18.10 -2.14
CA TYR A 144 -9.53 -18.67 -1.40
C TYR A 144 -9.40 -20.18 -1.62
N LEU A 145 -10.51 -20.92 -1.52
CA LEU A 145 -10.53 -22.37 -1.64
C LEU A 145 -10.28 -22.83 -3.08
N GLU A 146 -10.83 -22.15 -4.07
CA GLU A 146 -10.61 -22.49 -5.48
C GLU A 146 -9.15 -22.29 -5.90
N ASP A 147 -8.48 -21.24 -5.42
CA ASP A 147 -7.05 -21.05 -5.69
C ASP A 147 -6.21 -22.14 -5.01
N ARG A 148 -6.52 -22.51 -3.77
CA ARG A 148 -5.86 -23.65 -3.11
C ARG A 148 -6.05 -24.97 -3.84
N ALA A 149 -7.25 -25.22 -4.35
CA ALA A 149 -7.54 -26.39 -5.18
C ALA A 149 -6.72 -26.36 -6.48
N ALA A 150 -6.64 -25.20 -7.14
CA ALA A 150 -5.83 -25.01 -8.35
C ALA A 150 -4.33 -25.21 -8.10
N MET A 151 -3.84 -24.90 -6.89
CA MET A 151 -2.46 -25.13 -6.45
C MET A 151 -2.21 -26.57 -5.94
N ALA A 152 -3.19 -27.47 -6.05
CA ALA A 152 -3.10 -28.85 -5.59
C ALA A 152 -2.80 -29.01 -4.08
N VAL A 153 -3.18 -28.02 -3.26
CA VAL A 153 -3.05 -28.03 -1.79
C VAL A 153 -4.40 -28.01 -1.06
N GLY A 154 -5.49 -28.19 -1.81
CA GLY A 154 -6.85 -28.33 -1.26
C GLY A 154 -7.11 -29.73 -0.68
N THR A 155 -7.98 -29.81 0.32
CA THR A 155 -8.42 -31.05 0.95
C THR A 155 -9.79 -31.52 0.43
N PRO A 156 -10.18 -32.80 0.61
CA PRO A 156 -11.52 -33.28 0.23
C PRO A 156 -12.66 -32.51 0.92
N ALA A 157 -12.49 -32.14 2.19
CA ALA A 157 -13.47 -31.33 2.92
C ALA A 157 -13.64 -29.93 2.31
N GLU A 158 -12.54 -29.33 1.84
CA GLU A 158 -12.58 -28.04 1.15
C GLU A 158 -13.23 -28.13 -0.23
N ALA A 159 -13.10 -29.27 -0.92
CA ALA A 159 -13.83 -29.51 -2.17
C ALA A 159 -15.35 -29.58 -1.95
N GLU A 160 -15.80 -30.20 -0.86
CA GLU A 160 -17.21 -30.20 -0.45
C GLU A 160 -17.69 -28.78 -0.04
N GLU A 161 -16.83 -28.02 0.65
CA GLU A 161 -17.11 -26.63 1.02
C GLU A 161 -17.27 -25.74 -0.22
N ILE A 162 -16.40 -25.89 -1.25
CA ILE A 162 -16.55 -25.20 -2.54
C ILE A 162 -17.90 -25.51 -3.18
N ALA A 163 -18.29 -26.78 -3.23
CA ALA A 163 -19.58 -27.19 -3.82
C ALA A 163 -20.77 -26.57 -3.06
N THR A 164 -20.67 -26.50 -1.73
CA THR A 164 -21.67 -25.87 -0.86
C THR A 164 -21.76 -24.36 -1.13
N LEU A 165 -20.63 -23.65 -1.13
CA LEU A 165 -20.57 -22.21 -1.40
C LEU A 165 -21.12 -21.87 -2.79
N ARG A 166 -20.81 -22.69 -3.81
CA ARG A 166 -21.36 -22.53 -5.17
C ARG A 166 -22.88 -22.73 -5.22
N GLY A 167 -23.48 -23.47 -4.29
CA GLY A 167 -24.94 -23.60 -4.16
C GLY A 167 -25.59 -22.46 -3.37
N GLU A 168 -24.87 -21.83 -2.44
CA GLU A 168 -25.37 -20.76 -1.58
C GLU A 168 -25.26 -19.36 -2.19
N ILE A 169 -24.30 -19.15 -3.10
CA ILE A 169 -24.05 -17.88 -3.76
C ILE A 169 -24.74 -17.90 -5.13
N PRO A 170 -25.65 -16.96 -5.44
CA PRO A 170 -26.22 -16.84 -6.78
C PRO A 170 -25.11 -16.72 -7.83
N ALA A 171 -25.19 -17.54 -8.88
CA ALA A 171 -24.11 -17.69 -9.87
C ALA A 171 -23.83 -16.37 -10.60
N GLU A 172 -24.86 -15.59 -10.89
CA GLU A 172 -24.79 -14.29 -11.55
C GLU A 172 -23.93 -13.27 -10.78
N LEU A 173 -23.87 -13.36 -9.44
CA LEU A 173 -23.05 -12.47 -8.62
C LEU A 173 -21.57 -12.82 -8.70
N VAL A 174 -21.26 -14.12 -8.76
CA VAL A 174 -19.88 -14.59 -8.97
C VAL A 174 -19.43 -14.24 -10.39
N GLU A 175 -20.28 -14.44 -11.39
CA GLU A 175 -20.01 -14.08 -12.78
C GLU A 175 -19.77 -12.57 -12.95
N ASP A 176 -20.62 -11.72 -12.37
CA ASP A 176 -20.45 -10.26 -12.39
C ASP A 176 -19.16 -9.81 -11.70
N PHE A 177 -18.81 -10.43 -10.56
CA PHE A 177 -17.56 -10.15 -9.87
C PHE A 177 -16.35 -10.54 -10.72
N LEU A 178 -16.33 -11.77 -11.24
CA LEU A 178 -15.25 -12.28 -12.09
C LEU A 178 -15.11 -11.49 -13.39
N ALA A 179 -16.21 -10.98 -13.97
CA ALA A 179 -16.17 -10.11 -15.14
C ALA A 179 -15.45 -8.78 -14.83
N GLY A 180 -15.72 -8.18 -13.67
CA GLY A 180 -14.99 -7.00 -13.19
C GLY A 180 -13.50 -7.26 -13.03
N ARG A 181 -13.14 -8.40 -12.43
CA ARG A 181 -11.73 -8.84 -12.29
C ARG A 181 -11.05 -9.08 -13.63
N ALA A 182 -11.73 -9.74 -14.56
CA ALA A 182 -11.19 -9.99 -15.90
C ALA A 182 -10.89 -8.68 -16.64
N ARG A 183 -11.75 -7.67 -16.50
CA ARG A 183 -11.50 -6.32 -17.03
C ARG A 183 -10.30 -5.65 -16.36
N ASN A 184 -10.22 -5.63 -15.02
CA ASN A 184 -9.08 -5.07 -14.30
C ASN A 184 -7.76 -5.78 -14.70
N HIS A 185 -7.76 -7.10 -14.80
CA HIS A 185 -6.62 -7.90 -15.23
C HIS A 185 -6.19 -7.57 -16.67
N ALA A 186 -7.14 -7.39 -17.59
CA ALA A 186 -6.84 -6.99 -18.96
C ALA A 186 -6.25 -5.57 -19.06
N VAL A 187 -6.74 -4.61 -18.26
CA VAL A 187 -6.14 -3.28 -18.16
C VAL A 187 -4.73 -3.37 -17.58
N ASN A 188 -4.52 -4.11 -16.48
CA ASN A 188 -3.19 -4.34 -15.89
C ASN A 188 -2.20 -4.90 -16.90
N ARG A 189 -2.62 -5.91 -17.68
CA ARG A 189 -1.80 -6.48 -18.75
C ARG A 189 -1.42 -5.44 -19.79
N ARG A 190 -2.36 -4.59 -20.22
CA ARG A 190 -2.07 -3.50 -21.17
C ARG A 190 -1.13 -2.44 -20.58
N MET A 191 -1.25 -2.12 -19.29
CA MET A 191 -0.31 -1.21 -18.63
C MET A 191 1.11 -1.78 -18.58
N ILE A 192 1.25 -3.09 -18.37
CA ILE A 192 2.55 -3.80 -18.46
C ILE A 192 3.13 -3.70 -19.87
N GLU A 193 2.31 -3.93 -20.90
CA GLU A 193 2.70 -3.76 -22.30
C GLU A 193 3.18 -2.32 -22.56
N TRP A 194 2.50 -1.31 -22.01
CA TRP A 194 2.89 0.11 -22.12
C TRP A 194 4.22 0.43 -21.43
N ALA A 195 4.52 -0.21 -20.29
CA ALA A 195 5.84 -0.08 -19.65
C ALA A 195 6.96 -0.68 -20.51
N ALA A 196 6.70 -1.85 -21.12
CA ALA A 196 7.63 -2.50 -22.06
C ALA A 196 7.84 -1.67 -23.34
N GLU A 197 6.79 -1.04 -23.86
CA GLU A 197 6.83 -0.12 -25.00
C GLU A 197 7.53 1.23 -24.68
N GLY A 198 7.84 1.50 -23.40
CA GLY A 198 8.43 2.77 -22.97
C GLY A 198 7.46 3.94 -22.90
N ILE A 199 6.15 3.67 -22.89
CA ILE A 199 5.14 4.67 -22.55
C ILE A 199 5.27 5.07 -21.07
N PHE A 200 5.48 4.08 -20.21
CA PHE A 200 5.81 4.29 -18.81
C PHE A 200 7.30 4.05 -18.55
N ASP A 201 7.92 4.98 -17.85
CA ASP A 201 9.28 4.86 -17.32
C ASP A 201 9.30 3.92 -16.10
N TYR A 202 8.18 3.80 -15.39
CA TYR A 202 7.97 2.79 -14.36
C TYR A 202 6.48 2.56 -14.08
N LEU A 203 6.10 1.32 -13.79
CA LEU A 203 4.75 0.91 -13.43
C LEU A 203 4.77 0.13 -12.10
N ILE A 204 3.87 0.49 -11.19
CA ILE A 204 3.57 -0.33 -10.01
C ILE A 204 2.16 -0.89 -10.16
N ILE A 205 1.98 -2.19 -9.97
CA ILE A 205 0.66 -2.82 -9.81
C ILE A 205 0.53 -3.19 -8.33
N PRO A 206 0.05 -2.26 -7.50
CA PRO A 206 -0.15 -2.52 -6.08
C PRO A 206 -1.23 -3.59 -5.84
N GLN A 207 -1.05 -4.39 -4.80
CA GLN A 207 -2.06 -5.32 -4.27
C GLN A 207 -2.71 -4.71 -3.03
N ASP A 208 -4.02 -4.53 -3.11
CA ASP A 208 -4.85 -4.01 -2.03
C ASP A 208 -5.48 -5.16 -1.24
N ASP A 209 -5.46 -5.07 0.09
CA ASP A 209 -5.95 -6.07 1.05
C ASP A 209 -5.68 -7.54 0.68
N THR A 210 -4.41 -7.95 0.67
CA THR A 210 -4.03 -9.27 0.16
C THR A 210 -3.98 -10.38 1.23
N VAL A 211 -3.84 -11.62 0.76
CA VAL A 211 -3.79 -12.88 1.54
C VAL A 211 -2.82 -13.86 0.89
N ASP A 212 -2.66 -15.06 1.44
CA ASP A 212 -1.82 -16.13 0.91
C ASP A 212 -2.44 -16.90 -0.27
N TYR A 213 -3.78 -16.97 -0.36
CA TYR A 213 -4.49 -17.59 -1.49
C TYR A 213 -5.71 -16.78 -1.92
N GLY A 214 -6.08 -16.89 -3.19
CA GLY A 214 -7.31 -16.31 -3.74
C GLY A 214 -7.17 -15.97 -5.22
N TRP A 215 -8.29 -15.67 -5.89
CA TRP A 215 -8.27 -15.27 -7.29
C TRP A 215 -7.37 -14.05 -7.55
N ASN A 216 -7.26 -13.11 -6.60
CA ASN A 216 -6.32 -11.99 -6.65
C ASN A 216 -4.85 -12.42 -6.63
N ILE A 217 -4.52 -13.47 -5.88
CA ILE A 217 -3.16 -14.04 -5.83
C ILE A 217 -2.84 -14.75 -7.15
N ALA A 218 -3.77 -15.58 -7.64
CA ALA A 218 -3.64 -16.24 -8.92
C ALA A 218 -3.42 -15.23 -10.07
N GLU A 219 -4.13 -14.10 -10.04
CA GLU A 219 -3.97 -13.01 -11.00
C GLU A 219 -2.62 -12.32 -10.89
N ALA A 220 -2.18 -11.97 -9.67
CA ALA A 220 -0.88 -11.37 -9.43
C ALA A 220 0.26 -12.27 -9.94
N LEU A 221 0.18 -13.58 -9.70
CA LEU A 221 1.14 -14.56 -10.21
C LEU A 221 1.15 -14.63 -11.74
N ARG A 222 -0.02 -14.59 -12.40
CA ARG A 222 -0.11 -14.53 -13.86
C ARG A 222 0.53 -13.26 -14.41
N LEU A 223 0.29 -12.10 -13.79
CA LEU A 223 0.90 -10.84 -14.21
C LEU A 223 2.42 -10.84 -14.00
N ARG A 224 2.92 -11.34 -12.86
CA ARG A 224 4.38 -11.45 -12.60
C ARG A 224 5.07 -12.36 -13.63
N ARG A 225 4.46 -13.50 -13.97
CA ARG A 225 4.96 -14.38 -15.04
C ARG A 225 4.98 -13.65 -16.37
N TYR A 226 3.90 -12.95 -16.71
CA TYR A 226 3.81 -12.19 -17.95
C TYR A 226 4.88 -11.07 -18.05
N VAL A 227 5.13 -10.35 -16.96
CA VAL A 227 6.22 -9.35 -16.87
C VAL A 227 7.58 -9.99 -17.20
N SER A 228 7.86 -11.18 -16.65
CA SER A 228 9.09 -11.91 -16.96
C SER A 228 9.15 -12.38 -18.42
N GLU A 229 8.04 -12.90 -18.95
CA GLU A 229 7.95 -13.41 -20.33
C GLU A 229 8.24 -12.33 -21.38
N ILE A 230 7.78 -11.11 -21.16
CA ILE A 230 8.00 -9.99 -22.10
C ILE A 230 9.24 -9.15 -21.76
N GLY A 231 9.97 -9.49 -20.70
CA GLY A 231 11.20 -8.80 -20.30
C GLY A 231 11.02 -7.41 -19.72
N ALA A 232 9.93 -7.16 -18.97
CA ALA A 232 9.60 -5.85 -18.39
C ALA A 232 9.93 -5.72 -16.88
N ALA A 233 10.69 -6.65 -16.33
CA ALA A 233 10.93 -6.76 -14.88
C ALA A 233 11.74 -5.59 -14.28
N ASP A 234 12.50 -4.85 -15.09
CA ASP A 234 13.23 -3.65 -14.69
C ASP A 234 12.32 -2.42 -14.55
N ARG A 235 11.11 -2.47 -15.12
CA ARG A 235 10.15 -1.34 -15.18
C ARG A 235 8.83 -1.60 -14.47
N VAL A 236 8.54 -2.85 -14.09
CA VAL A 236 7.27 -3.23 -13.48
C VAL A 236 7.49 -3.88 -12.12
N SER A 237 6.82 -3.36 -11.10
CA SER A 237 6.73 -3.99 -9.78
C SER A 237 5.30 -4.40 -9.45
N ILE A 238 5.13 -5.57 -8.83
CA ILE A 238 3.83 -6.08 -8.37
C ILE A 238 3.96 -6.57 -6.93
N TYR A 239 3.41 -5.83 -5.97
CA TYR A 239 3.56 -6.11 -4.54
C TYR A 239 2.41 -5.51 -3.70
N PRO A 240 2.26 -5.90 -2.43
CA PRO A 240 1.27 -5.34 -1.50
C PRO A 240 1.57 -3.93 -0.97
N GLY A 241 0.53 -3.14 -0.73
CA GLY A 241 0.61 -1.68 -0.52
C GLY A 241 -0.14 -0.99 -1.65
N THR A 242 -0.78 0.15 -1.41
CA THR A 242 -1.63 0.86 -2.41
C THR A 242 -1.65 2.35 -2.18
N ASP A 243 -1.91 2.81 -0.96
CA ASP A 243 -2.14 4.22 -0.66
C ASP A 243 -0.86 5.05 -0.72
N GLU A 244 0.29 4.41 -0.53
CA GLU A 244 1.61 5.02 -0.53
C GLU A 244 2.24 5.11 -1.92
N THR A 245 1.67 4.43 -2.92
CA THR A 245 2.31 4.18 -4.21
C THR A 245 2.69 5.49 -4.93
N ALA A 246 1.83 6.51 -4.90
CA ALA A 246 2.13 7.81 -5.50
C ALA A 246 3.26 8.55 -4.77
N MET A 247 3.35 8.44 -3.44
CA MET A 247 4.46 9.00 -2.67
C MET A 247 5.79 8.33 -3.03
N LEU A 248 5.77 7.00 -3.21
CA LEU A 248 6.96 6.24 -3.58
C LEU A 248 7.45 6.59 -5.00
N LEU A 249 6.53 6.76 -5.96
CA LEU A 249 6.87 7.23 -7.31
C LEU A 249 7.38 8.68 -7.31
N LEU A 250 6.85 9.55 -6.45
CA LEU A 250 7.37 10.91 -6.27
C LEU A 250 8.79 10.89 -5.69
N ALA A 251 9.04 10.03 -4.70
CA ALA A 251 10.38 9.82 -4.15
C ALA A 251 11.35 9.21 -5.16
N ARG A 252 10.91 8.30 -6.04
CA ARG A 252 11.70 7.80 -7.18
C ARG A 252 12.15 8.95 -8.06
N TYR A 253 11.23 9.82 -8.47
CA TYR A 253 11.57 10.95 -9.33
C TYR A 253 12.52 11.94 -8.63
N ALA A 254 12.26 12.28 -7.37
CA ALA A 254 13.14 13.12 -6.57
C ALA A 254 14.57 12.54 -6.45
N ALA A 255 14.67 11.23 -6.19
CA ALA A 255 15.95 10.53 -6.10
C ALA A 255 16.71 10.55 -7.44
N GLN A 256 16.01 10.36 -8.56
CA GLN A 256 16.59 10.47 -9.89
C GLN A 256 17.13 11.88 -10.17
N CYS A 257 16.38 12.93 -9.82
CA CYS A 257 16.84 14.32 -9.95
C CYS A 257 18.08 14.59 -9.09
N ALA A 258 18.17 13.98 -7.91
CA ALA A 258 19.32 14.10 -7.01
C ALA A 258 20.49 13.17 -7.39
N GLY A 259 20.31 12.26 -8.35
CA GLY A 259 21.31 11.26 -8.73
C GLY A 259 21.60 10.23 -7.62
N CYS A 260 20.63 9.96 -6.73
CA CYS A 260 20.81 9.04 -5.61
C CYS A 260 20.09 7.71 -5.81
N VAL A 261 20.70 6.65 -5.27
CA VAL A 261 20.18 5.29 -5.27
C VAL A 261 20.27 4.80 -3.83
N PRO A 262 19.15 4.63 -3.11
CA PRO A 262 19.19 4.46 -1.66
C PRO A 262 19.69 3.08 -1.25
N GLN A 263 20.71 3.06 -0.38
CA GLN A 263 21.20 1.88 0.33
C GLN A 263 20.58 1.80 1.73
N VAL A 264 19.76 0.79 1.98
CA VAL A 264 18.95 0.70 3.20
C VAL A 264 19.41 -0.44 4.10
N ARG A 265 19.72 -0.10 5.36
CA ARG A 265 20.00 -1.07 6.42
C ARG A 265 18.76 -1.28 7.28
N LEU A 266 18.48 -2.54 7.63
CA LEU A 266 17.31 -2.89 8.44
C LEU A 266 17.70 -3.13 9.89
N ARG A 267 16.81 -2.71 10.79
CA ARG A 267 16.86 -3.09 12.20
C ARG A 267 15.46 -3.38 12.71
N TYR A 268 15.24 -4.60 13.17
CA TYR A 268 13.94 -5.07 13.66
C TYR A 268 13.85 -4.98 15.19
N SER A 269 12.66 -4.65 15.71
CA SER A 269 12.32 -4.83 17.12
C SER A 269 11.82 -6.25 17.45
N GLY A 270 11.27 -6.94 16.45
CA GLY A 270 10.60 -8.25 16.54
C GLY A 270 11.02 -9.19 15.41
N ALA A 271 10.12 -10.07 14.98
CA ALA A 271 10.42 -11.09 13.97
C ALA A 271 10.24 -10.56 12.54
N ASP A 272 11.16 -10.94 11.64
CA ASP A 272 11.15 -10.51 10.24
C ASP A 272 10.39 -11.46 9.29
N GLN A 273 10.13 -12.70 9.73
CA GLN A 273 9.45 -13.74 8.96
C GLN A 273 7.91 -13.70 9.05
N ILE A 274 7.34 -12.86 9.90
CA ILE A 274 5.88 -12.79 10.09
C ILE A 274 5.25 -12.05 8.90
N VAL A 275 4.28 -12.70 8.26
CA VAL A 275 3.38 -12.04 7.31
C VAL A 275 2.33 -11.27 8.09
N THR A 276 2.31 -9.96 7.90
CA THR A 276 1.38 -9.05 8.58
C THR A 276 0.00 -9.09 7.90
N ALA A 277 -1.03 -8.61 8.60
CA ALA A 277 -2.37 -8.53 8.07
C ALA A 277 -2.38 -7.71 6.77
N TYR A 278 -3.17 -8.18 5.80
CA TYR A 278 -3.32 -7.58 4.46
C TYR A 278 -2.08 -7.68 3.56
N GLU A 279 -1.06 -8.45 3.94
CA GLU A 279 0.16 -8.66 3.16
C GLU A 279 0.30 -10.13 2.68
N ASP A 280 1.09 -10.35 1.61
CA ASP A 280 1.32 -11.68 1.02
C ASP A 280 2.73 -12.23 1.27
N ARG A 281 3.59 -11.49 1.99
CA ARG A 281 4.99 -11.86 2.20
C ARG A 281 5.58 -11.32 3.50
N PRO A 282 6.70 -11.90 3.98
CA PRO A 282 7.42 -11.39 5.14
C PRO A 282 7.98 -9.98 4.95
N MET A 283 8.23 -9.29 6.06
CA MET A 283 8.62 -7.88 6.07
C MET A 283 9.89 -7.59 5.26
N THR A 284 10.91 -8.44 5.35
CA THR A 284 12.15 -8.23 4.56
C THR A 284 11.88 -8.28 3.04
N GLU A 285 10.98 -9.14 2.59
CA GLU A 285 10.59 -9.21 1.17
C GLU A 285 9.68 -8.05 0.76
N MET A 286 8.87 -7.51 1.69
CA MET A 286 8.15 -6.25 1.49
C MET A 286 9.10 -5.08 1.27
N VAL A 287 10.15 -4.96 2.10
CA VAL A 287 11.16 -3.90 1.95
C VAL A 287 11.86 -4.01 0.60
N LYS A 288 12.31 -5.19 0.18
CA LYS A 288 12.91 -5.40 -1.14
C LYS A 288 11.96 -4.97 -2.27
N ALA A 289 10.68 -5.33 -2.16
CA ALA A 289 9.68 -4.96 -3.15
C ALA A 289 9.47 -3.43 -3.25
N HIS A 290 9.45 -2.72 -2.11
CA HIS A 290 9.32 -1.25 -2.07
C HIS A 290 10.61 -0.50 -2.45
N LEU A 291 11.78 -1.13 -2.31
CA LEU A 291 13.04 -0.57 -2.80
C LEU A 291 13.19 -0.68 -4.32
N GLY A 292 12.56 -1.67 -4.96
CA GLY A 292 12.57 -1.84 -6.42
C GLY A 292 12.18 -0.57 -7.20
N PRO A 293 11.03 0.07 -6.89
CA PRO A 293 10.64 1.36 -7.47
C PRO A 293 11.61 2.51 -7.20
N LEU A 294 12.43 2.44 -6.15
CA LEU A 294 13.44 3.46 -5.85
C LEU A 294 14.80 3.12 -6.47
N SER A 295 14.90 1.98 -7.17
CA SER A 295 16.16 1.37 -7.61
C SER A 295 17.13 1.09 -6.46
N GLY A 296 16.64 1.11 -5.21
CA GLY A 296 17.44 0.95 -4.00
C GLY A 296 17.76 -0.51 -3.69
N THR A 297 18.71 -0.72 -2.78
CA THR A 297 19.09 -2.07 -2.33
C THR A 297 19.27 -2.14 -0.81
N LEU A 298 19.25 -3.37 -0.29
CA LEU A 298 19.57 -3.62 1.11
C LEU A 298 21.08 -3.69 1.32
N CYS A 299 21.54 -3.20 2.47
CA CYS A 299 22.92 -3.34 2.91
C CYS A 299 23.01 -3.64 4.41
N ASP A 300 24.00 -4.42 4.82
CA ASP A 300 24.23 -4.72 6.24
C ASP A 300 25.20 -3.74 6.91
N ASP A 301 26.12 -3.16 6.12
CA ASP A 301 27.18 -2.30 6.61
C ASP A 301 26.65 -0.88 6.95
N PRO A 302 26.71 -0.44 8.22
CA PRO A 302 26.24 0.88 8.63
C PRO A 302 27.09 2.04 8.07
N THR A 303 28.26 1.77 7.48
CA THR A 303 29.10 2.79 6.82
C THR A 303 28.71 3.01 5.35
N VAL A 304 28.02 2.03 4.75
CA VAL A 304 27.50 2.09 3.38
C VAL A 304 26.05 2.55 3.36
N ALA A 305 25.30 2.32 4.44
CA ALA A 305 23.88 2.63 4.53
C ALA A 305 23.60 4.14 4.46
N ASP A 306 22.78 4.53 3.49
CA ASP A 306 22.23 5.88 3.34
C ASP A 306 21.11 6.14 4.35
N ILE A 307 20.35 5.10 4.65
CA ILE A 307 19.18 5.10 5.53
C ILE A 307 19.22 3.86 6.43
N THR A 308 19.07 4.04 7.74
CA THR A 308 18.74 2.94 8.66
C THR A 308 17.24 2.92 8.88
N LEU A 309 16.57 1.86 8.42
CA LEU A 309 15.14 1.63 8.61
C LEU A 309 14.92 0.79 9.87
N TYR A 310 14.35 1.43 10.89
CA TYR A 310 13.95 0.84 12.15
C TYR A 310 12.53 0.31 12.02
N ILE A 311 12.37 -1.01 11.94
CA ILE A 311 11.08 -1.65 11.76
C ILE A 311 10.61 -2.20 13.10
N ASN A 312 9.58 -1.58 13.68
CA ASN A 312 8.85 -2.18 14.77
C ASN A 312 7.93 -3.27 14.21
N ALA A 313 8.44 -4.50 14.16
CA ALA A 313 7.74 -5.66 13.64
C ALA A 313 7.06 -6.43 14.78
N PRO A 314 5.97 -7.17 14.49
CA PRO A 314 5.36 -8.03 15.50
C PRO A 314 6.30 -9.14 15.93
N ALA A 315 6.06 -9.70 17.11
CA ALA A 315 6.90 -10.75 17.68
C ALA A 315 6.40 -12.16 17.36
N GLU A 316 5.10 -12.38 17.44
CA GLU A 316 4.43 -13.66 17.12
C GLU A 316 3.34 -13.49 16.08
N VAL A 317 2.51 -12.48 16.29
CA VAL A 317 1.33 -12.19 15.49
C VAL A 317 1.11 -10.70 15.54
N GLN A 318 0.67 -10.12 14.42
CA GLN A 318 0.38 -8.70 14.41
C GLN A 318 -0.83 -8.40 15.31
N GLY A 319 -0.69 -7.43 16.22
CA GLY A 319 -1.81 -6.96 17.02
C GLY A 319 -2.72 -6.02 16.22
N ASN A 320 -3.91 -5.74 16.74
CA ASN A 320 -4.79 -4.71 16.20
C ASN A 320 -4.56 -3.38 16.94
N GLY A 321 -4.18 -2.34 16.20
CA GLY A 321 -3.75 -1.05 16.73
C GLY A 321 -4.83 -0.29 17.48
N PRO A 322 -6.01 -0.02 16.87
CA PRO A 322 -7.14 0.63 17.53
C PRO A 322 -7.58 -0.01 18.86
N GLU A 323 -7.40 -1.32 19.02
CA GLU A 323 -7.81 -2.05 20.21
C GLU A 323 -6.88 -1.85 21.41
N GLN A 324 -5.63 -1.44 21.18
CA GLN A 324 -4.63 -1.28 22.23
C GLN A 324 -5.13 -0.40 23.37
N TRP A 325 -5.85 0.69 23.06
CA TRP A 325 -6.36 1.63 24.05
C TRP A 325 -7.32 0.99 25.05
N ALA A 326 -8.31 0.24 24.55
CA ALA A 326 -9.27 -0.45 25.40
C ALA A 326 -8.62 -1.62 26.16
N LEU A 327 -7.66 -2.29 25.54
CA LEU A 327 -6.97 -3.44 26.13
C LEU A 327 -5.96 -3.03 27.22
N ALA A 328 -5.36 -1.84 27.10
CA ALA A 328 -4.39 -1.28 28.05
C ALA A 328 -5.00 -0.79 29.37
N LEU A 329 -6.33 -0.65 29.46
CA LEU A 329 -7.00 -0.17 30.67
C LEU A 329 -6.65 -1.02 31.90
N SER A 330 -6.25 -0.32 32.97
CA SER A 330 -5.97 -0.87 34.29
C SER A 330 -7.25 -1.43 34.95
N ALA A 331 -7.08 -2.23 36.01
CA ALA A 331 -8.21 -2.78 36.75
C ALA A 331 -9.12 -1.69 37.34
N GLU A 332 -8.54 -0.56 37.77
CA GLU A 332 -9.28 0.59 38.31
C GLU A 332 -10.08 1.31 37.21
N GLU A 333 -9.45 1.57 36.06
CA GLU A 333 -10.13 2.20 34.92
C GLU A 333 -11.27 1.31 34.38
N VAL A 334 -11.06 -0.01 34.32
CA VAL A 334 -12.12 -0.95 33.94
C VAL A 334 -13.25 -0.92 34.96
N ALA A 335 -12.96 -0.89 36.26
CA ALA A 335 -13.99 -0.82 37.31
C ALA A 335 -14.82 0.46 37.26
N ALA A 336 -14.26 1.55 36.72
CA ALA A 336 -14.95 2.82 36.51
C ALA A 336 -15.88 2.83 35.27
N LEU A 337 -15.77 1.86 34.37
CA LEU A 337 -16.66 1.74 33.21
C LEU A 337 -18.06 1.24 33.60
N SER A 338 -19.04 1.44 32.72
CA SER A 338 -20.37 0.86 32.90
C SER A 338 -20.31 -0.69 32.96
N PRO A 339 -21.21 -1.38 33.71
CA PRO A 339 -21.23 -2.84 33.75
C PRO A 339 -21.32 -3.50 32.36
N ALA A 340 -22.02 -2.87 31.42
CA ALA A 340 -22.11 -3.34 30.03
C ALA A 340 -20.75 -3.26 29.32
N SER A 341 -20.02 -2.15 29.48
CA SER A 341 -18.67 -1.97 28.92
C SER A 341 -17.66 -2.93 29.55
N GLN A 342 -17.75 -3.18 30.87
CA GLN A 342 -16.92 -4.16 31.56
C GLN A 342 -17.13 -5.58 31.01
N ALA A 343 -18.39 -5.98 30.81
CA ALA A 343 -18.75 -7.27 30.24
C ALA A 343 -18.30 -7.41 28.78
N ALA A 344 -18.47 -6.36 27.97
CA ALA A 344 -18.02 -6.32 26.58
C ALA A 344 -16.50 -6.47 26.49
N LEU A 345 -15.73 -5.69 27.26
CA LEU A 345 -14.27 -5.76 27.28
C LEU A 345 -13.79 -7.14 27.77
N THR A 346 -14.40 -7.69 28.81
CA THR A 346 -14.04 -9.02 29.31
C THR A 346 -14.27 -10.11 28.28
N THR A 347 -15.41 -10.05 27.57
CA THR A 347 -15.72 -10.97 26.47
C THR A 347 -14.70 -10.81 25.35
N TYR A 348 -14.40 -9.56 24.96
CA TYR A 348 -13.47 -9.26 23.87
C TYR A 348 -12.04 -9.75 24.16
N ARG A 349 -11.54 -9.52 25.38
CA ARG A 349 -10.22 -10.02 25.83
C ARG A 349 -10.06 -11.55 25.71
N ARG A 350 -11.18 -12.29 25.70
CA ARG A 350 -11.21 -13.76 25.57
C ARG A 350 -11.38 -14.24 24.12
N GLN A 351 -11.73 -13.36 23.19
CA GLN A 351 -11.77 -13.68 21.77
C GLN A 351 -10.35 -13.79 21.21
N SER A 352 -10.18 -14.57 20.13
CA SER A 352 -8.86 -14.80 19.52
C SER A 352 -8.15 -13.51 19.11
N ALA A 353 -8.89 -12.54 18.55
CA ALA A 353 -8.36 -11.23 18.14
C ALA A 353 -7.86 -10.42 19.35
N GLY A 354 -8.71 -10.18 20.36
CA GLY A 354 -8.32 -9.45 21.57
C GLY A 354 -7.19 -10.13 22.36
N ALA A 355 -7.20 -11.47 22.44
CA ALA A 355 -6.13 -12.23 23.07
C ALA A 355 -4.81 -12.15 22.28
N ALA A 356 -4.84 -12.14 20.95
CA ALA A 356 -3.65 -11.95 20.12
C ALA A 356 -3.05 -10.56 20.30
N THR A 357 -3.87 -9.50 20.25
CA THR A 357 -3.44 -8.12 20.51
C THR A 357 -2.83 -7.99 21.91
N LEU A 358 -3.48 -8.52 22.96
CA LEU A 358 -2.93 -8.52 24.32
C LEU A 358 -1.58 -9.24 24.42
N ARG A 359 -1.43 -10.41 23.78
CA ARG A 359 -0.15 -11.14 23.77
C ARG A 359 0.95 -10.32 23.12
N GLU A 360 0.65 -9.64 22.02
CA GLU A 360 1.61 -8.81 21.31
C GLU A 360 1.99 -7.54 22.11
N MET A 361 1.04 -6.92 22.84
CA MET A 361 1.31 -5.77 23.72
C MET A 361 2.29 -6.08 24.86
N TYR A 362 2.20 -7.29 25.44
CA TYR A 362 3.00 -7.68 26.61
C TYR A 362 4.07 -8.74 26.28
N THR A 363 4.41 -8.90 25.01
CA THR A 363 5.39 -9.88 24.58
C THR A 363 6.79 -9.52 25.09
N VAL A 364 7.50 -10.52 25.63
CA VAL A 364 8.91 -10.37 26.04
C VAL A 364 9.88 -10.57 24.88
N ARG A 365 9.38 -10.89 23.68
CA ARG A 365 10.18 -11.14 22.48
C ARG A 365 10.53 -9.85 21.71
N ARG A 366 10.13 -8.69 22.21
CA ARG A 366 10.53 -7.36 21.70
C ARG A 366 11.17 -6.57 22.84
N ASP A 367 12.33 -5.98 22.58
CA ASP A 367 12.99 -5.05 23.50
C ASP A 367 12.93 -3.63 22.92
N LEU A 368 11.77 -2.99 23.07
CA LEU A 368 11.55 -1.61 22.60
C LEU A 368 12.51 -0.60 23.25
N PRO A 369 12.86 -0.71 24.55
CA PRO A 369 13.90 0.13 25.14
C PRO A 369 15.27 0.00 24.46
N GLU A 370 15.73 -1.21 24.12
CA GLU A 370 16.97 -1.40 23.34
C GLU A 370 16.83 -0.80 21.95
N PHE A 371 15.72 -1.07 21.27
CA PHE A 371 15.43 -0.55 19.94
C PHE A 371 15.50 0.99 19.89
N VAL A 372 14.92 1.68 20.87
CA VAL A 372 14.97 3.15 20.97
C VAL A 372 16.35 3.65 21.38
N ARG A 373 17.07 2.98 22.30
CA ARG A 373 18.47 3.33 22.62
C ARG A 373 19.39 3.21 21.40
N ALA A 374 19.16 2.20 20.57
CA ALA A 374 19.85 2.04 19.32
C ALA A 374 19.53 3.13 18.31
N LEU A 375 18.25 3.46 18.13
CA LEU A 375 17.81 4.57 17.29
C LEU A 375 18.46 5.89 17.73
N ALA A 376 18.48 6.15 19.04
CA ALA A 376 19.11 7.33 19.61
C ALA A 376 20.62 7.42 19.28
N ARG A 377 21.34 6.29 19.30
CA ARG A 377 22.77 6.23 18.93
C ARG A 377 22.97 6.55 17.45
N ASP A 378 22.21 5.92 16.55
CA ASP A 378 22.32 6.17 15.11
C ASP A 378 21.98 7.63 14.77
N LEU A 379 20.96 8.22 15.42
CA LEU A 379 20.64 9.63 15.30
C LEU A 379 21.75 10.55 15.83
N ALA A 380 22.36 10.23 16.99
CA ALA A 380 23.48 10.98 17.56
C ALA A 380 24.73 10.97 16.66
N GLU A 381 24.92 9.91 15.89
CA GLU A 381 25.97 9.79 14.87
C GLU A 381 25.58 10.48 13.54
N GLY A 382 24.41 11.11 13.49
CA GLY A 382 23.93 11.87 12.33
C GLY A 382 23.39 10.98 11.20
N ARG A 383 23.17 9.68 11.41
CA ARG A 383 22.60 8.78 10.39
C ARG A 383 21.15 9.18 10.08
N THR A 384 20.74 9.00 8.82
CA THR A 384 19.34 9.17 8.42
C THR A 384 18.56 7.96 8.92
N CYS A 385 17.75 8.15 9.95
CA CYS A 385 16.96 7.07 10.56
C CYS A 385 15.47 7.29 10.31
N ALA A 386 14.77 6.22 9.95
CA ALA A 386 13.33 6.23 9.73
C ALA A 386 12.67 5.06 10.45
N VAL A 387 11.45 5.24 10.94
CA VAL A 387 10.73 4.23 11.74
C VAL A 387 9.48 3.75 11.02
N VAL A 388 9.38 2.44 10.80
CA VAL A 388 8.23 1.72 10.25
C VAL A 388 7.58 0.98 11.41
N ASP A 389 6.45 1.48 11.88
CA ASP A 389 5.74 0.95 13.04
C ASP A 389 4.56 0.08 12.65
N VAL A 390 4.79 -1.24 12.62
CA VAL A 390 3.88 -2.22 12.00
C VAL A 390 3.63 -3.44 12.89
N ALA A 391 4.05 -3.38 14.16
CA ALA A 391 3.74 -4.41 15.15
C ALA A 391 2.22 -4.52 15.39
N PHE A 392 1.52 -3.42 15.17
CA PHE A 392 0.07 -3.35 15.18
C PHE A 392 -0.45 -2.83 13.84
N VAL A 393 -1.51 -3.43 13.33
CA VAL A 393 -2.19 -2.94 12.12
C VAL A 393 -3.11 -1.78 12.46
N ASN A 394 -3.28 -0.84 11.53
CA ASN A 394 -4.16 0.33 11.58
C ASN A 394 -3.79 1.43 12.58
N ALA A 395 -2.80 1.23 13.45
CA ALA A 395 -2.26 2.28 14.31
C ALA A 395 -0.85 1.91 14.81
N GLY A 396 -0.07 2.91 15.21
CA GLY A 396 1.23 2.74 15.83
C GLY A 396 1.16 2.05 17.19
N ASP A 397 2.29 1.47 17.60
CA ASP A 397 2.46 0.82 18.89
C ASP A 397 2.49 1.89 20.00
N LEU A 398 1.55 1.80 20.96
CA LEU A 398 1.46 2.77 22.06
C LEU A 398 2.75 2.80 22.89
N ALA A 399 3.36 1.63 23.15
CA ALA A 399 4.57 1.54 23.97
C ALA A 399 5.79 2.13 23.25
N LEU A 400 5.90 1.91 21.92
CA LEU A 400 6.94 2.55 21.13
C LEU A 400 6.73 4.07 21.09
N GLY A 401 5.49 4.51 20.87
CA GLY A 401 5.11 5.93 20.87
C GLY A 401 5.55 6.65 22.15
N GLU A 402 5.25 6.06 23.32
CA GLU A 402 5.67 6.60 24.63
C GLU A 402 7.19 6.72 24.80
N LEU A 403 7.96 5.77 24.27
CA LEU A 403 9.41 5.81 24.31
C LEU A 403 9.97 6.85 23.33
N LEU A 404 9.40 6.96 22.13
CA LEU A 404 9.81 7.91 21.10
C LEU A 404 9.57 9.36 21.52
N VAL A 405 8.41 9.69 22.13
CA VAL A 405 8.14 11.08 22.59
C VAL A 405 9.09 11.54 23.71
N ARG A 406 9.72 10.61 24.42
CA ARG A 406 10.75 10.91 25.43
C ARG A 406 12.15 11.06 24.83
N LEU A 407 12.34 10.72 23.55
CA LEU A 407 13.62 10.85 22.86
C LEU A 407 13.87 12.32 22.49
N PRO A 408 14.91 12.99 23.05
CA PRO A 408 15.15 14.41 22.75
C PRO A 408 15.41 14.71 21.27
N MET A 409 15.90 13.71 20.54
CA MET A 409 16.25 13.80 19.11
C MET A 409 15.11 13.35 18.19
N LEU A 410 13.88 13.16 18.68
CA LEU A 410 12.76 12.66 17.89
C LEU A 410 12.54 13.47 16.59
N SER A 411 12.67 14.79 16.65
CA SER A 411 12.51 15.69 15.51
C SER A 411 13.58 15.53 14.41
N GLN A 412 14.63 14.74 14.66
CA GLN A 412 15.68 14.43 13.69
C GLN A 412 15.39 13.16 12.88
N LEU A 413 14.33 12.41 13.23
CA LEU A 413 13.87 11.30 12.40
C LEU A 413 13.58 11.80 10.99
N ALA A 414 14.01 11.02 10.02
CA ALA A 414 13.70 11.26 8.61
C ALA A 414 12.22 10.99 8.33
N ALA A 415 11.65 10.00 8.99
CA ALA A 415 10.25 9.63 8.88
C ALA A 415 9.82 8.75 10.07
N TYR A 416 8.53 8.80 10.41
CA TYR A 416 7.84 7.83 11.24
C TYR A 416 6.50 7.54 10.57
N GLY A 417 6.10 6.27 10.53
CA GLY A 417 4.76 5.87 10.11
C GLY A 417 4.30 4.68 10.93
N GLY A 418 3.01 4.67 11.28
CA GLY A 418 2.35 3.55 11.95
C GLY A 418 0.84 3.66 11.75
N TRP A 419 0.41 3.44 10.51
CA TRP A 419 -0.98 3.66 10.10
C TRP A 419 -1.40 2.63 9.04
N ASN A 420 -2.69 2.30 8.99
CA ASN A 420 -3.24 1.38 7.99
C ASN A 420 -2.49 0.02 7.94
N THR A 421 -2.00 -0.44 6.79
CA THR A 421 -1.27 -1.71 6.64
C THR A 421 0.24 -1.54 6.67
N ALA A 422 0.98 -2.67 6.66
CA ALA A 422 2.43 -2.64 6.67
C ALA A 422 3.01 -2.08 5.37
N GLY A 423 2.46 -2.45 4.21
CA GLY A 423 2.86 -1.92 2.90
C GLY A 423 2.66 -0.40 2.82
N ASN A 424 1.47 0.08 3.21
CA ASN A 424 1.14 1.51 3.22
C ASN A 424 2.09 2.29 4.16
N THR A 425 2.33 1.78 5.38
CA THR A 425 3.28 2.40 6.31
C THR A 425 4.70 2.42 5.75
N LEU A 426 5.18 1.28 5.25
CA LEU A 426 6.53 1.10 4.74
C LEU A 426 6.82 2.05 3.57
N GLY A 427 5.98 2.09 2.55
CA GLY A 427 6.23 2.94 1.39
C GLY A 427 6.11 4.43 1.69
N CYS A 428 5.22 4.85 2.60
CA CYS A 428 5.21 6.24 3.08
C CYS A 428 6.52 6.62 3.78
N VAL A 429 7.00 5.75 4.69
CA VAL A 429 8.23 5.98 5.45
C VAL A 429 9.45 5.97 4.52
N LEU A 430 9.53 5.03 3.58
CA LEU A 430 10.60 4.99 2.58
C LEU A 430 10.59 6.24 1.70
N ALA A 431 9.43 6.67 1.20
CA ALA A 431 9.33 7.86 0.36
C ALA A 431 9.85 9.11 1.08
N GLN A 432 9.43 9.32 2.34
CA GLN A 432 9.90 10.42 3.17
C GLN A 432 11.40 10.30 3.50
N ALA A 433 11.87 9.11 3.86
CA ALA A 433 13.27 8.88 4.21
C ALA A 433 14.22 9.10 3.03
N VAL A 434 13.84 8.66 1.82
CA VAL A 434 14.61 8.89 0.59
C VAL A 434 14.68 10.37 0.26
N ILE A 435 13.55 11.10 0.33
CA ILE A 435 13.56 12.54 0.08
C ILE A 435 14.40 13.26 1.13
N ARG A 436 14.31 12.87 2.41
CA ARG A 436 15.17 13.42 3.45
C ARG A 436 16.65 13.14 3.18
N HIS A 437 17.00 11.95 2.72
CA HIS A 437 18.37 11.63 2.35
C HIS A 437 18.83 12.48 1.15
N ALA A 438 18.00 12.60 0.10
CA ALA A 438 18.28 13.44 -1.07
C ALA A 438 18.55 14.91 -0.70
N GLN A 439 17.80 15.48 0.25
CA GLN A 439 18.03 16.83 0.79
C GLN A 439 19.39 17.01 1.48
N ARG A 440 20.00 15.94 1.99
CA ARG A 440 21.25 16.01 2.76
C ARG A 440 22.50 15.90 1.89
N ILE A 441 22.35 15.35 0.69
CA ILE A 441 23.45 15.17 -0.28
C ILE A 441 23.49 16.29 -1.33
N GLN A 442 22.40 17.06 -1.46
CA GLN A 442 22.34 18.34 -2.18
C GLN A 442 22.91 19.47 -1.31
#